data_AF-A0A836SHG7-F1
#
_entry.id   AF-A0A836SHG7-F1
#
_cell.length_a   1.000
_cell.length_b   1.000
_cell.length_c   1.000
_cell.angle_alpha   90.00
_cell.angle_beta   90.00
_cell.angle_gamma   90.00
#
_symmetry.space_group_name_H-M   'P 1'
#
loop_
_entity.id
_entity.type
_entity.pdbx_description
1 polymer ?
#
loop_
_entity_poly.entity_id
_entity_poly.type
_entity_poly.pdbx_seq_one_letter_code
_entity_poly.pdbx_strand_id
1 'polypeptide(L)'
;MRNFKKEDIENNSDSCDETILNQHLDKFVSHFICPNRHEKWKHLFMKNRKRSYKNSSKLESHLTKQFCFLVKKEELHINIETMGVFYNFRDSSFFISLKDALILGDYQDAIFSIIPGELAIYFSHEGRIWLCKNK
;
A
#
# COMPACT_ATOMS: atom_id res chain seq x y z
N MET A 1 7.51 19.94 16.84
CA MET A 1 6.73 18.88 16.16
C MET A 1 6.77 17.65 17.04
N ARG A 2 5.63 17.10 17.48
CA ARG A 2 5.62 15.79 18.15
C ARG A 2 6.18 14.77 17.15
N ASN A 3 7.30 14.13 17.48
CA ASN A 3 7.70 12.89 16.82
C ASN A 3 6.63 11.85 17.17
N PHE A 4 5.58 11.76 16.37
CA PHE A 4 4.68 10.62 16.43
C PHE A 4 5.53 9.41 16.11
N LYS A 5 5.74 8.53 17.09
CA LYS A 5 6.44 7.27 16.84
C LYS A 5 5.50 6.41 15.99
N LYS A 6 6.05 5.63 15.05
CA LYS A 6 5.26 4.69 14.23
C LYS A 6 4.34 3.82 15.12
N GLU A 7 4.84 3.42 16.28
CA GLU A 7 4.10 2.68 17.32
C GLU A 7 2.84 3.41 17.81
N ASP A 8 2.89 4.74 17.98
CA ASP A 8 1.72 5.51 18.43
C ASP A 8 0.60 5.50 17.38
N ILE A 9 0.97 5.52 16.09
CA ILE A 9 0.00 5.47 14.99
C ILE A 9 -0.64 4.09 14.93
N GLU A 10 0.17 3.03 14.95
CA GLU A 10 -0.35 1.65 14.90
C GLU A 10 -1.29 1.36 16.08
N ASN A 11 -0.93 1.76 17.30
CA ASN A 11 -1.72 1.52 18.51
C ASN A 11 -3.05 2.29 18.54
N ASN A 12 -3.14 3.44 17.87
CA ASN A 12 -4.35 4.27 17.84
C ASN A 12 -5.19 4.07 16.57
N SER A 13 -4.73 3.22 15.65
CA SER A 13 -5.39 3.00 14.37
C SER A 13 -6.40 1.86 14.42
N ASP A 14 -7.53 2.04 13.75
CA ASP A 14 -8.54 0.99 13.63
C ASP A 14 -8.01 -0.13 12.74
N SER A 15 -8.01 -1.35 13.27
CA SER A 15 -7.70 -2.55 12.49
C SER A 15 -8.70 -2.67 11.32
N CYS A 16 -8.18 -2.88 10.12
CA CYS A 16 -9.02 -3.02 8.93
C CYS A 16 -9.67 -4.42 8.87
N ASP A 17 -10.97 -4.46 8.55
CA ASP A 17 -11.70 -5.70 8.28
C ASP A 17 -11.05 -6.51 7.13
N GLU A 18 -10.99 -7.82 7.29
CA GLU A 18 -10.31 -8.69 6.33
C GLU A 18 -11.01 -8.72 4.96
N THR A 19 -12.32 -8.58 4.90
CA THR A 19 -13.08 -8.53 3.64
C THR A 19 -12.73 -7.26 2.87
N ILE A 20 -12.68 -6.12 3.57
CA ILE A 20 -12.29 -4.83 2.99
C ILE A 20 -10.84 -4.90 2.50
N LEU A 21 -9.91 -5.37 3.35
CA LEU A 21 -8.52 -5.54 2.96
C LEU A 21 -8.38 -6.39 1.69
N ASN A 22 -9.06 -7.53 1.63
CA ASN A 22 -8.99 -8.43 0.48
C ASN A 22 -9.54 -7.77 -0.79
N GLN A 23 -10.61 -6.99 -0.70
CA GLN A 23 -11.13 -6.21 -1.83
C GLN A 23 -10.08 -5.21 -2.34
N HIS A 24 -9.45 -4.45 -1.44
CA HIS A 24 -8.41 -3.49 -1.81
C HIS A 24 -7.20 -4.17 -2.46
N LEU A 25 -6.70 -5.27 -1.89
CA LEU A 25 -5.55 -6.01 -2.41
C LEU A 25 -5.85 -6.71 -3.74
N ASP A 26 -7.02 -7.32 -3.92
CA ASP A 26 -7.40 -7.94 -5.20
C ASP A 26 -7.46 -6.90 -6.33
N LYS A 27 -8.09 -5.75 -6.05
CA LYS A 27 -8.21 -4.67 -7.02
C LYS A 27 -6.87 -4.01 -7.30
N PHE A 28 -6.01 -3.88 -6.29
CA PHE A 28 -4.63 -3.41 -6.47
C PHE A 28 -3.86 -4.32 -7.43
N VAL A 29 -3.90 -5.64 -7.22
CA VAL A 29 -3.22 -6.58 -8.12
C VAL A 29 -3.79 -6.49 -9.54
N SER A 30 -5.11 -6.46 -9.67
CA SER A 30 -5.75 -6.51 -10.99
C SER A 30 -5.46 -5.30 -11.87
N HIS A 31 -5.19 -4.12 -11.28
CA HIS A 31 -4.99 -2.86 -12.03
C HIS A 31 -3.54 -2.37 -12.02
N PHE A 32 -2.80 -2.58 -10.93
CA PHE A 32 -1.51 -1.93 -10.72
C PHE A 32 -0.31 -2.87 -10.83
N ILE A 33 -0.55 -4.18 -10.97
CA ILE A 33 0.49 -5.18 -11.19
C ILE A 33 0.47 -5.66 -12.64
N CYS A 34 1.63 -6.02 -13.19
CA CYS A 34 1.72 -6.61 -14.52
C CYS A 34 0.86 -7.89 -14.64
N PRO A 35 0.07 -8.07 -15.73
CA PRO A 35 -0.87 -9.19 -15.88
C PRO A 35 -0.26 -10.58 -15.64
N ASN A 36 0.95 -10.82 -16.14
CA ASN A 36 1.68 -12.09 -15.97
C ASN A 36 2.13 -12.37 -14.51
N ARG A 37 1.91 -11.43 -13.57
CA ARG A 37 2.18 -11.58 -12.15
C ARG A 37 0.92 -11.62 -11.29
N HIS A 38 -0.26 -11.42 -11.87
CA HIS A 38 -1.52 -11.32 -11.13
C HIS A 38 -1.79 -12.54 -10.26
N GLU A 39 -1.81 -13.74 -10.86
CA GLU A 39 -2.12 -14.98 -10.15
C GLU A 39 -1.20 -15.20 -8.95
N LYS A 40 0.11 -14.97 -9.14
CA LYS A 40 1.11 -15.07 -8.07
C LYS A 40 0.82 -14.11 -6.93
N TRP A 41 0.55 -12.84 -7.22
CA TRP A 41 0.31 -11.85 -6.17
C TRP A 41 -1.03 -12.04 -5.47
N LYS A 42 -2.09 -12.41 -6.19
CA LYS A 42 -3.37 -12.80 -5.58
C LYS A 42 -3.18 -13.98 -4.63
N HIS A 43 -2.43 -15.00 -5.03
CA HIS A 43 -2.11 -16.11 -4.15
C HIS A 43 -1.33 -15.68 -2.90
N LEU A 44 -0.32 -14.82 -3.05
CA LEU A 44 0.48 -14.32 -1.91
C LEU A 44 -0.38 -13.52 -0.93
N PHE A 45 -1.24 -12.63 -1.40
CA PHE A 45 -2.09 -11.81 -0.54
C PHE A 45 -3.19 -12.62 0.15
N MET A 46 -3.89 -13.49 -0.59
CA MET A 46 -5.09 -14.15 -0.08
C MET A 46 -4.80 -15.45 0.67
N LYS A 47 -3.69 -16.12 0.36
CA LYS A 47 -3.43 -17.49 0.87
C LYS A 47 -2.12 -17.63 1.63
N ASN A 48 -1.19 -16.67 1.52
CA ASN A 48 0.14 -16.84 2.11
C ASN A 48 0.83 -15.52 2.49
N ARG A 49 0.24 -14.77 3.43
CA ARG A 49 0.76 -13.45 3.85
C ARG A 49 2.19 -13.49 4.38
N LYS A 50 2.60 -14.55 5.11
CA LYS A 50 4.01 -14.74 5.49
C LYS A 50 4.97 -14.75 4.29
N ARG A 51 4.54 -15.31 3.15
CA ARG A 51 5.31 -15.26 1.90
C ARG A 51 5.15 -13.94 1.16
N SER A 52 4.03 -13.22 1.31
CA SER A 52 3.88 -11.88 0.73
C SER A 52 4.95 -10.94 1.30
N TYR A 53 5.18 -10.95 2.62
CA TYR A 53 6.26 -10.21 3.27
C TYR A 53 7.64 -10.52 2.67
N LYS A 54 7.99 -11.81 2.54
CA LYS A 54 9.29 -12.20 1.96
C LYS A 54 9.48 -11.80 0.49
N ASN A 55 8.40 -11.45 -0.21
CA ASN A 55 8.44 -11.04 -1.61
C ASN A 55 8.06 -9.56 -1.81
N SER A 56 7.80 -8.80 -0.73
CA SER A 56 7.30 -7.43 -0.80
C SER A 56 8.24 -6.53 -1.59
N SER A 57 9.56 -6.69 -1.42
CA SER A 57 10.59 -5.95 -2.14
C SER A 57 10.56 -6.14 -3.65
N LYS A 58 9.95 -7.24 -4.14
CA LYS A 58 9.80 -7.51 -5.58
C LYS A 58 8.59 -6.81 -6.17
N LEU A 59 7.64 -6.35 -5.34
CA LEU A 59 6.37 -5.77 -5.81
C LEU A 59 6.64 -4.56 -6.71
N GLU A 60 7.60 -3.72 -6.33
CA GLU A 60 8.02 -2.55 -7.10
C GLU A 60 8.30 -2.89 -8.58
N SER A 61 9.14 -3.90 -8.82
CA SER A 61 9.49 -4.35 -10.18
C SER A 61 8.33 -4.99 -10.95
N HIS A 62 7.23 -5.30 -10.26
CA HIS A 62 6.03 -5.89 -10.84
C HIS A 62 4.90 -4.87 -11.04
N LEU A 63 5.08 -3.62 -10.60
CA LEU A 63 4.13 -2.55 -10.89
C LEU A 63 4.05 -2.31 -12.39
N THR A 64 2.86 -2.02 -12.88
CA THR A 64 2.67 -1.64 -14.28
C THR A 64 2.97 -0.15 -14.47
N LYS A 65 3.90 0.15 -15.38
CA LYS A 65 4.26 1.54 -15.73
C LYS A 65 3.13 2.31 -16.42
N GLN A 66 2.07 1.63 -16.83
CA GLN A 66 0.89 2.26 -17.40
C GLN A 66 0.12 3.10 -16.38
N PHE A 67 0.11 2.67 -15.12
CA PHE A 67 -0.73 3.28 -14.08
C PHE A 67 0.06 3.72 -12.84
N CYS A 68 1.29 3.23 -12.65
CA CYS A 68 2.11 3.53 -11.49
C CYS A 68 3.33 4.37 -11.87
N PHE A 69 3.50 5.49 -11.17
CA PHE A 69 4.54 6.48 -11.42
C PHE A 69 5.31 6.77 -10.14
N LEU A 70 6.63 6.84 -10.26
CA LEU A 70 7.49 7.28 -9.16
C LEU A 70 7.26 8.79 -8.94
N VAL A 71 6.96 9.16 -7.70
CA VAL A 71 6.70 10.55 -7.31
C VAL A 71 7.43 10.89 -6.02
N LYS A 72 7.68 12.18 -5.82
CA LYS A 72 8.09 12.71 -4.52
C LYS A 72 6.87 12.95 -3.63
N LYS A 73 7.10 13.04 -2.32
CA LYS A 73 6.03 13.29 -1.34
C LYS A 73 5.29 14.61 -1.63
N GLU A 74 6.01 15.63 -2.09
CA GLU A 74 5.48 16.96 -2.40
C GLU A 74 4.63 16.97 -3.69
N GLU A 75 4.78 15.95 -4.53
CA GLU A 75 4.05 15.80 -5.81
C GLU A 75 2.75 15.01 -5.65
N LEU A 76 2.46 14.50 -4.43
CA LEU A 76 1.20 13.85 -4.12
C LEU A 76 0.08 14.90 -4.00
N HIS A 77 -0.63 15.12 -5.11
CA HIS A 77 -1.83 15.96 -5.15
C HIS A 77 -3.07 15.24 -4.56
N ILE A 78 -2.93 14.71 -3.34
CA ILE A 78 -3.99 14.04 -2.58
C ILE A 78 -4.07 14.73 -1.21
N ASN A 79 -5.28 14.97 -0.72
CA ASN A 79 -5.46 15.56 0.61
C ASN A 79 -4.83 14.65 1.68
N ILE A 80 -3.99 15.22 2.56
CA ILE A 80 -3.29 14.46 3.61
C ILE A 80 -4.23 13.81 4.63
N GLU A 81 -5.45 14.33 4.77
CA GLU A 81 -6.50 13.77 5.63
C GLU A 81 -7.33 12.70 4.91
N THR A 82 -7.04 12.39 3.64
CA THR A 82 -7.71 11.32 2.92
C THR A 82 -7.44 9.99 3.60
N MET A 83 -8.51 9.28 3.95
CA MET A 83 -8.45 7.97 4.57
C MET A 83 -8.27 6.86 3.53
N GLY A 84 -7.64 5.77 3.93
CA GLY A 84 -7.48 4.59 3.10
C GLY A 84 -7.00 3.38 3.90
N VAL A 85 -6.94 2.24 3.22
CA VAL A 85 -6.44 0.99 3.78
C VAL A 85 -4.93 0.92 3.63
N PHE A 86 -4.22 0.89 4.75
CA PHE A 86 -2.80 0.63 4.81
C PHE A 86 -2.53 -0.84 5.08
N TYR A 87 -1.62 -1.45 4.32
CA TYR A 87 -1.18 -2.83 4.48
C TYR A 87 0.35 -2.88 4.47
N ASN A 88 0.93 -3.36 5.58
CA ASN A 88 2.38 -3.29 5.85
C ASN A 88 3.13 -4.60 5.55
N PHE A 89 2.46 -5.58 4.91
CA PHE A 89 2.93 -6.94 4.63
C PHE A 89 3.26 -7.82 5.84
N ARG A 90 3.42 -7.26 7.05
CA ARG A 90 3.71 -7.97 8.31
C ARG A 90 2.44 -8.43 9.04
N ASP A 91 1.41 -8.78 8.27
CA ASP A 91 0.09 -9.19 8.75
C ASP A 91 -0.75 -8.10 9.45
N SER A 92 -0.33 -6.82 9.41
CA SER A 92 -1.14 -5.71 9.92
C SER A 92 -1.78 -4.92 8.79
N SER A 93 -3.02 -4.50 9.04
CA SER A 93 -3.76 -3.60 8.16
C SER A 93 -4.59 -2.63 8.97
N PHE A 94 -4.57 -1.36 8.57
CA PHE A 94 -5.17 -0.28 9.32
C PHE A 94 -5.97 0.64 8.39
N PHE A 95 -7.01 1.26 8.92
CA PHE A 95 -7.70 2.36 8.25
C PHE A 95 -7.16 3.69 8.78
N ILE A 96 -6.34 4.38 8.00
CA ILE A 96 -5.57 5.55 8.45
C ILE A 96 -5.59 6.67 7.42
N SER A 97 -5.16 7.86 7.84
CA SER A 97 -4.97 9.02 6.97
C SER A 97 -3.74 8.83 6.07
N LEU A 98 -3.71 9.53 4.93
CA LEU A 98 -2.53 9.59 4.07
C LEU A 98 -1.31 10.14 4.82
N LYS A 99 -1.51 11.12 5.70
CA LYS A 99 -0.46 11.67 6.56
C LYS A 99 0.23 10.57 7.38
N ASP A 100 -0.56 9.70 8.01
CA ASP A 100 -0.05 8.60 8.83
C ASP A 100 0.56 7.49 7.97
N ALA A 101 -0.06 7.19 6.82
CA ALA A 101 0.48 6.23 5.86
C ALA A 101 1.87 6.66 5.34
N LEU A 102 2.07 7.96 5.09
CA LEU A 102 3.37 8.52 4.70
C LEU A 102 4.43 8.38 5.79
N ILE A 103 4.04 8.39 7.07
CA ILE A 103 4.95 8.18 8.20
C ILE A 103 5.26 6.68 8.35
N LEU A 104 4.23 5.82 8.33
CA LEU A 104 4.41 4.38 8.50
C LEU A 104 5.17 3.75 7.33
N GLY A 105 4.82 4.11 6.10
CA GLY A 105 5.42 3.59 4.87
C GLY A 105 6.84 4.07 4.59
N ASP A 106 7.35 5.06 5.35
CA ASP A 106 8.70 5.56 5.15
C ASP A 106 9.74 4.45 5.37
N TYR A 107 10.56 4.19 4.34
CA TYR A 107 11.52 3.08 4.25
C TYR A 107 10.93 1.70 4.54
N GLN A 108 9.69 1.45 4.15
CA GLN A 108 9.03 0.15 4.29
C GLN A 108 8.20 -0.21 3.06
N ASP A 109 8.18 -1.50 2.71
CA ASP A 109 7.22 -2.00 1.74
C ASP A 109 5.80 -1.96 2.33
N ALA A 110 4.94 -1.14 1.73
CA ALA A 110 3.55 -1.02 2.16
C ALA A 110 2.65 -0.58 1.01
N ILE A 111 1.37 -0.93 1.09
CA ILE A 111 0.32 -0.44 0.18
C ILE A 111 -0.61 0.46 0.98
N PHE A 112 -0.90 1.65 0.48
CA PHE A 112 -1.99 2.49 0.94
C PHE A 112 -3.01 2.65 -0.17
N SER A 113 -4.12 1.94 -0.07
CA SER A 113 -5.18 1.96 -1.09
C SER A 113 -6.33 2.85 -0.62
N ILE A 114 -6.59 3.91 -1.37
CA ILE A 114 -7.63 4.90 -1.08
C ILE A 114 -8.94 4.44 -1.71
N ILE A 115 -8.92 4.14 -3.02
CA ILE A 115 -10.07 3.63 -3.77
C ILE A 115 -9.65 2.32 -4.44
N PRO A 116 -10.32 1.18 -4.15
CA PRO A 116 -9.93 -0.14 -4.68
C PRO A 116 -9.81 -0.16 -6.21
N GLY A 117 -8.57 -0.30 -6.72
CA GLY A 117 -8.29 -0.41 -8.16
C GLY A 117 -8.27 0.91 -8.94
N GLU A 118 -8.56 2.03 -8.27
CA GLU A 118 -8.56 3.36 -8.89
C GLU A 118 -7.43 4.23 -8.37
N LEU A 119 -7.16 4.21 -7.05
CA LEU A 119 -6.14 5.05 -6.45
C LEU A 119 -5.45 4.35 -5.28
N ALA A 120 -4.13 4.20 -5.40
CA ALA A 120 -3.29 3.63 -4.37
C ALA A 120 -1.89 4.24 -4.40
N ILE A 121 -1.18 4.09 -3.29
CA ILE A 121 0.24 4.40 -3.14
C ILE A 121 0.95 3.12 -2.73
N TYR A 122 2.07 2.82 -3.38
CA TYR A 122 3.01 1.83 -2.90
C TYR A 122 4.25 2.52 -2.35
N PHE A 123 4.61 2.17 -1.13
CA PHE A 123 5.85 2.57 -0.48
C PHE A 123 6.87 1.45 -0.66
N SER A 124 8.09 1.80 -1.02
CA SER A 124 9.22 0.88 -1.14
C SER A 124 10.10 0.99 0.10
N HIS A 125 10.67 -0.15 0.53
CA HIS A 125 11.71 -0.19 1.54
C HIS A 125 12.97 0.64 1.20
N GLU A 126 13.14 1.05 -0.06
CA GLU A 126 14.19 2.00 -0.48
C GLU A 126 13.80 3.48 -0.33
N GLY A 127 12.65 3.79 0.30
CA GLY A 127 12.15 5.16 0.48
C GLY A 127 11.49 5.76 -0.76
N ARG A 128 11.18 4.94 -1.76
CA ARG A 128 10.50 5.36 -3.00
C ARG A 128 8.99 5.31 -2.84
N ILE A 129 8.30 6.29 -3.43
CA ILE A 129 6.83 6.40 -3.40
C ILE A 129 6.30 6.24 -4.83
N TRP A 130 5.42 5.27 -5.02
CA TRP A 130 4.77 5.00 -6.30
C TRP A 130 3.30 5.36 -6.21
N LEU A 131 2.88 6.38 -6.95
CA LEU A 131 1.48 6.74 -7.11
C LEU A 131 0.88 5.88 -8.22
N CYS A 132 -0.10 5.06 -7.87
CA CYS A 132 -0.84 4.21 -8.78
C CYS A 132 -2.25 4.75 -8.98
N LYS A 133 -2.59 5.14 -10.21
CA LYS A 133 -3.89 5.71 -10.55
C LYS A 133 -4.43 5.15 -11.85
N ASN A 134 -5.63 4.58 -11.80
CA ASN A 134 -6.43 4.22 -12.97
C ASN A 134 -7.50 5.30 -13.18
N LYS A 135 -7.77 5.67 -14.43
CA LYS A 135 -8.76 6.71 -14.77
C LYS A 135 -10.17 6.14 -14.84
#